data_AF-A0A0F9CXL3-F1
#
_entry.id   AF-A0A0F9CXL3-F1
#
_cell.length_a   1.000
_cell.length_b   1.000
_cell.length_c   1.000
_cell.angle_alpha   90.00
_cell.angle_beta   90.00
_cell.angle_gamma   90.00
#
_symmetry.space_group_name_H-M   'P 1'
#
loop_
_entity.id
_entity.type
_entity.pdbx_description
1 polymer ?
#
loop_
_entity_poly.entity_id
_entity_poly.type
_entity_poly.pdbx_seq_one_letter_code
_entity_poly.pdbx_strand_id
1 'polypeptide(L)'
;TIHTELQAVVLKAVARTPVRRQWTIRAVTGDFQVDAQGLEDADPDDFYMWLQDAAVTSEPLLMHAAWETMDGVEVYMEHPSLQRLYTTPDGNWGGNLQITFREIDDTN
;
A
#
# COMPACT_ATOMS: atom_id res chain seq x y z
N THR A 1 -26.12 17.95 -24.91
CA THR A 1 -24.72 17.50 -24.95
C THR A 1 -24.13 17.83 -23.60
N ILE A 2 -23.80 16.82 -22.78
CA ILE A 2 -23.21 17.07 -21.45
C ILE A 2 -21.78 17.54 -21.69
N HIS A 3 -21.51 18.80 -21.40
CA HIS A 3 -20.16 19.34 -21.35
C HIS A 3 -19.50 18.84 -20.08
N THR A 4 -18.77 17.72 -20.17
CA THR A 4 -17.89 17.31 -19.08
C THR A 4 -16.66 18.21 -19.15
N GLU A 5 -16.66 19.28 -18.36
CA GLU A 5 -15.47 20.08 -18.10
C GLU A 5 -14.48 19.19 -17.32
N LEU A 6 -13.39 18.80 -17.98
CA LEU A 6 -12.28 18.11 -17.33
C LEU A 6 -11.53 19.16 -16.49
N GLN A 7 -11.95 19.34 -15.24
CA GLN A 7 -11.24 20.19 -14.29
C GLN A 7 -9.92 19.51 -13.93
N ALA A 8 -8.86 19.91 -14.63
CA ALA A 8 -7.44 19.62 -14.39
C ALA A 8 -7.13 18.34 -13.60
N VAL A 9 -6.82 17.24 -14.29
CA VAL A 9 -6.17 16.09 -13.68
C VAL A 9 -4.69 16.42 -13.50
N VAL A 10 -4.24 16.61 -12.25
CA VAL A 10 -2.81 16.66 -11.94
C VAL A 10 -2.27 15.24 -12.04
N LEU A 11 -1.76 14.87 -13.21
CA LEU A 11 -0.98 13.65 -13.40
C LEU A 11 0.37 13.85 -12.71
N LYS A 12 0.49 13.40 -11.45
CA LYS A 12 1.80 13.27 -10.80
C LYS A 12 2.52 12.08 -11.44
N ALA A 13 3.34 12.34 -12.44
CA ALA A 13 4.23 11.35 -13.00
C ALA A 13 5.42 11.18 -12.05
N VAL A 14 5.54 10.02 -11.42
CA VAL A 14 6.75 9.68 -10.67
C VAL A 14 7.73 8.97 -11.60
N ALA A 15 8.99 9.40 -11.60
CA ALA A 15 10.01 8.76 -12.41
C ALA A 15 10.11 7.28 -12.04
N ARG A 16 10.31 6.40 -13.04
CA ARG A 16 10.57 4.99 -12.78
C ARG A 16 11.90 4.88 -12.05
N THR A 17 11.83 4.68 -10.74
CA THR A 17 13.02 4.41 -9.94
C THR A 17 13.57 3.02 -10.23
N PRO A 18 14.91 2.84 -10.16
CA PRO A 18 15.53 1.53 -10.32
C PRO A 18 14.99 0.53 -9.29
N VAL A 19 14.96 -0.77 -9.63
CA VAL A 19 14.50 -1.85 -8.73
C VAL A 19 15.24 -1.84 -7.38
N ARG A 20 16.49 -1.38 -7.35
CA ARG A 20 17.28 -1.26 -6.11
C ARG A 20 16.69 -0.28 -5.08
N ARG A 21 15.82 0.63 -5.53
CA ARG A 21 15.10 1.65 -4.73
C ARG A 21 13.61 1.35 -4.60
N GLN A 22 13.26 0.08 -4.78
CA GLN A 22 11.91 -0.43 -4.64
C GLN A 22 11.89 -1.49 -3.54
N TRP A 23 10.92 -1.40 -2.66
CA TRP A 23 10.68 -2.37 -1.61
C TRP A 23 9.32 -2.99 -1.79
N THR A 24 9.27 -4.32 -1.84
CA THR A 24 8.01 -5.07 -1.93
C THR A 24 7.82 -5.86 -0.65
N ILE A 25 6.77 -5.51 0.08
CA ILE A 25 6.34 -6.23 1.28
C ILE A 25 5.26 -7.22 0.86
N ARG A 26 5.41 -8.47 1.31
CA ARG A 26 4.41 -9.51 1.13
C ARG A 26 3.92 -9.93 2.50
N ALA A 27 2.63 -9.77 2.74
CA ALA A 27 1.98 -10.15 3.96
C ALA A 27 0.89 -11.19 3.66
N VAL A 28 0.68 -12.10 4.61
CA VAL A 28 -0.52 -12.92 4.66
C VAL A 28 -1.50 -12.16 5.55
N THR A 29 -2.73 -12.01 5.09
CA THR A 29 -3.79 -11.28 5.81
C THR A 29 -5.10 -12.03 5.71
N GLY A 30 -5.99 -11.84 6.67
CA GLY A 30 -7.32 -12.46 6.70
C GLY A 30 -8.01 -12.29 8.04
N ASP A 31 -9.29 -12.63 8.10
CA ASP A 31 -10.16 -12.33 9.25
C ASP A 31 -9.86 -13.17 10.50
N PHE A 32 -8.96 -14.14 10.38
CA PHE A 32 -8.55 -15.03 11.48
C PHE A 32 -7.24 -14.60 12.15
N GLN A 33 -6.78 -13.36 11.90
CA GLN A 33 -5.56 -12.84 12.53
C GLN A 33 -5.83 -12.50 14.00
N VAL A 34 -4.83 -12.82 14.83
CA VAL A 34 -4.84 -12.50 16.25
C VAL A 34 -3.62 -11.68 16.61
N ASP A 35 -3.80 -10.74 17.52
CA ASP A 35 -2.72 -9.90 18.04
C ASP A 35 -1.77 -10.70 18.96
N ALA A 36 -0.72 -10.03 19.47
CA ALA A 36 0.25 -10.66 20.36
C ALA A 36 -0.36 -11.12 21.71
N GLN A 37 -1.57 -10.67 22.03
CA GLN A 37 -2.34 -11.00 23.23
C GLN A 37 -3.37 -12.10 22.95
N GLY A 38 -3.53 -12.53 21.69
CA GLY A 38 -4.46 -13.56 21.27
C GLY A 38 -5.90 -13.05 21.08
N LEU A 39 -6.10 -11.74 21.00
CA LEU A 39 -7.39 -11.12 20.65
C LEU A 39 -7.52 -10.97 19.13
N GLU A 40 -8.74 -10.76 18.66
CA GLU A 40 -9.01 -10.42 17.26
C GLU A 40 -8.17 -9.20 16.85
N ASP A 41 -7.41 -9.35 15.76
CA ASP A 41 -6.57 -8.28 15.21
C ASP A 41 -7.42 -7.30 14.38
N ALA A 42 -6.78 -6.29 13.78
CA ALA A 42 -7.44 -5.36 12.88
C ALA A 42 -8.11 -6.06 11.68
N ASP A 43 -9.29 -5.57 11.30
CA ASP A 43 -10.03 -6.05 10.13
C ASP A 43 -9.16 -5.89 8.85
N PRO A 44 -8.93 -6.97 8.10
CA PRO A 44 -8.07 -6.94 6.92
C PRO A 44 -8.64 -6.11 5.76
N ASP A 45 -9.97 -5.97 5.65
CA ASP A 45 -10.60 -5.12 4.65
C ASP A 45 -10.40 -3.64 5.01
N ASP A 46 -10.54 -3.25 6.28
CA ASP A 46 -10.23 -1.89 6.74
C ASP A 46 -8.75 -1.53 6.50
N PHE A 47 -7.84 -2.46 6.81
CA PHE A 47 -6.42 -2.28 6.54
C PHE A 47 -6.14 -2.12 5.04
N TYR A 48 -6.78 -2.92 4.19
CA TYR A 48 -6.63 -2.82 2.74
C TYR A 48 -7.17 -1.49 2.20
N MET A 49 -8.32 -1.02 2.69
CA MET A 49 -8.87 0.28 2.31
C MET A 49 -7.96 1.42 2.72
N TRP A 50 -7.42 1.39 3.94
CA TRP A 50 -6.42 2.37 4.38
C TRP A 50 -5.19 2.42 3.45
N LEU A 51 -4.70 1.25 3.01
CA LEU A 51 -3.59 1.20 2.04
C LEU A 51 -3.98 1.76 0.67
N GLN A 52 -5.20 1.55 0.20
CA GLN A 52 -5.65 2.17 -1.05
C GLN A 52 -5.65 3.69 -0.94
N ASP A 53 -6.19 4.23 0.15
CA ASP A 53 -6.21 5.67 0.39
C ASP A 53 -4.80 6.25 0.45
N ALA A 54 -3.90 5.60 1.19
CA ALA A 54 -2.50 6.00 1.27
C ALA A 54 -1.78 5.97 -0.10
N ALA A 55 -2.11 5.01 -0.99
CA ALA A 55 -1.57 4.96 -2.35
C ALA A 55 -2.10 6.06 -3.28
N VAL A 56 -3.30 6.58 -3.01
CA VAL A 56 -3.89 7.70 -3.77
C VAL A 56 -3.28 9.04 -3.35
N THR A 57 -2.74 9.12 -2.13
CA THR A 57 -2.10 10.36 -1.68
C THR A 57 -0.94 10.74 -2.59
N SER A 58 -0.86 12.03 -2.91
CA SER A 58 0.26 12.58 -3.67
C SER A 58 1.43 12.98 -2.77
N GLU A 59 1.29 12.84 -1.45
CA GLU A 59 2.30 13.24 -0.47
C GLU A 59 3.34 12.12 -0.28
N PRO A 60 4.63 12.46 -0.23
CA PRO A 60 5.67 11.53 0.18
C PRO A 60 5.40 10.95 1.56
N LEU A 61 5.59 9.64 1.71
CA LEU A 61 5.59 8.94 2.99
C LEU A 61 7.04 8.85 3.48
N LEU A 62 7.27 9.17 4.76
CA LEU A 62 8.56 8.92 5.38
C LEU A 62 8.66 7.45 5.78
N MET A 63 9.60 6.72 5.20
CA MET A 63 9.84 5.33 5.56
C MET A 63 10.60 5.24 6.88
N HIS A 64 10.03 4.51 7.83
CA HIS A 64 10.69 4.13 9.06
C HIS A 64 11.06 2.64 9.03
N ALA A 65 12.35 2.33 9.18
CA ALA A 65 12.85 0.97 9.03
C ALA A 65 13.97 0.67 10.04
N ALA A 66 14.12 -0.60 10.39
CA ALA A 66 15.21 -1.05 11.27
C ALA A 66 16.60 -0.96 10.60
N TRP A 67 16.65 -0.88 9.27
CA TRP A 67 17.89 -0.74 8.51
C TRP A 67 18.15 0.71 8.18
N GLU A 68 19.32 1.21 8.58
CA GLU A 68 19.75 2.60 8.37
C GLU A 68 19.71 3.04 6.90
N THR A 69 19.92 2.12 5.96
CA THR A 69 19.84 2.41 4.51
C THR A 69 18.42 2.61 3.98
N MET A 70 17.40 2.29 4.79
CA MET A 70 15.98 2.40 4.46
C MET A 70 15.28 3.44 5.33
N ASP A 71 15.77 3.66 6.55
CA ASP A 71 15.19 4.62 7.47
C ASP A 71 15.40 6.06 7.00
N GLY A 72 14.37 6.89 7.15
CA GLY A 72 14.42 8.32 6.79
C GLY A 72 14.35 8.60 5.29
N VAL A 73 14.02 7.61 4.47
CA VAL A 73 13.87 7.76 3.01
C VAL A 73 12.43 8.14 2.68
N GLU A 74 12.24 9.16 1.84
CA GLU A 74 10.93 9.51 1.31
C GLU A 74 10.52 8.56 0.18
N VAL A 75 9.33 7.98 0.32
CA VAL A 75 8.79 6.99 -0.61
C VAL A 75 7.38 7.36 -1.04
N TYR A 76 6.97 6.88 -2.20
CA TYR A 76 5.55 6.77 -2.55
C TYR A 76 5.15 5.29 -2.54
N MET A 77 3.88 5.05 -2.21
CA MET A 77 3.30 3.72 -2.24
C MET A 77 2.53 3.53 -3.55
N GLU A 78 2.76 2.40 -4.23
CA GLU A 78 1.89 1.97 -5.32
C GLU A 78 0.61 1.34 -4.77
N HIS A 79 -0.45 1.33 -5.58
CA HIS A 79 -1.68 0.63 -5.21
C HIS A 79 -1.40 -0.81 -4.76
N PRO A 80 -1.92 -1.22 -3.58
CA PRO A 80 -1.69 -2.56 -3.06
C PRO A 80 -2.40 -3.60 -3.93
N SER A 81 -1.78 -4.77 -4.05
CA SER A 81 -2.39 -5.94 -4.70
C SER A 81 -2.88 -6.92 -3.64
N LEU A 82 -4.13 -7.34 -3.76
CA LEU A 82 -4.74 -8.34 -2.89
C LEU A 82 -5.11 -9.59 -3.71
N GLN A 83 -4.61 -10.75 -3.27
CA GLN A 83 -5.01 -12.05 -3.78
C GLN A 83 -5.71 -12.83 -2.68
N ARG A 84 -7.05 -12.89 -2.72
CA ARG A 84 -7.83 -13.76 -1.83
C ARG A 84 -7.57 -15.23 -2.19
N LEU A 85 -7.14 -16.02 -1.23
CA LEU A 85 -6.78 -17.44 -1.40
C LEU A 85 -7.91 -18.38 -0.99
N TYR A 86 -8.65 -18.02 0.06
CA TYR A 86 -9.79 -18.78 0.53
C TYR A 86 -10.87 -17.86 1.07
N THR A 87 -12.10 -18.39 1.10
CA THR A 87 -13.27 -17.75 1.69
C THR A 87 -14.09 -18.83 2.35
N THR A 88 -14.56 -18.56 3.56
CA THR A 88 -15.39 -19.48 4.35
C THR A 88 -16.88 -19.13 4.18
N PRO A 89 -17.81 -20.05 4.49
CA PRO A 89 -19.25 -19.83 4.24
C PRO A 89 -19.88 -18.66 5.02
N ASP A 90 -19.26 -18.26 6.12
CA ASP A 90 -19.57 -17.11 6.98
C ASP A 90 -19.06 -15.77 6.41
N GLY A 91 -18.38 -15.79 5.26
CA GLY A 91 -17.92 -14.59 4.56
C GLY A 91 -16.48 -14.17 4.88
N ASN A 92 -15.85 -14.84 5.85
CA ASN A 92 -14.45 -14.58 6.19
C ASN A 92 -13.51 -15.05 5.06
N TRP A 93 -12.35 -14.41 4.95
CA TRP A 93 -11.38 -14.67 3.91
C TRP A 93 -9.95 -14.57 4.44
N GLY A 94 -9.04 -15.16 3.66
CA GLY A 94 -7.61 -14.94 3.84
C GLY A 94 -6.88 -14.95 2.51
N GLY A 95 -5.76 -14.26 2.45
CA GLY A 95 -5.08 -13.97 1.21
C GLY A 95 -3.66 -13.44 1.36
N ASN A 96 -3.05 -13.19 0.21
CA ASN A 96 -1.75 -12.53 0.11
C ASN A 96 -1.96 -11.07 -0.25
N LEU A 97 -1.35 -10.19 0.53
CA LEU A 97 -1.25 -8.78 0.27
C LEU A 97 0.16 -8.45 -0.20
N GLN A 98 0.28 -7.70 -1.29
CA GLN A 98 1.53 -7.18 -1.78
C GLN A 98 1.50 -5.65 -1.81
N ILE A 99 2.44 -5.03 -1.10
CA ILE A 99 2.62 -3.59 -1.04
C ILE A 99 3.97 -3.25 -1.68
N THR A 100 4.00 -2.21 -2.51
CA THR A 100 5.24 -1.75 -3.15
C THR A 100 5.48 -0.30 -2.78
N PHE A 101 6.65 -0.02 -2.22
CA PHE A 101 7.16 1.32 -1.98
C PHE A 101 8.30 1.63 -2.95
N ARG A 102 8.40 2.89 -3.34
CA ARG A 102 9.47 3.38 -4.21
C ARG A 102 10.01 4.69 -3.69
N GLU A 103 11.32 4.79 -3.63
CA GLU A 103 12.03 6.03 -3.29
C GLU A 103 11.62 7.15 -4.25
N ILE A 104 11.52 8.37 -3.73
CA ILE A 104 11.39 9.57 -4.52
C ILE A 104 12.81 10.06 -4.82
N ASP A 105 13.20 10.01 -6.09
CA ASP A 105 14.48 10.56 -6.54
C ASP A 105 14.26 12.05 -6.80
N ASP A 106 14.64 12.88 -5.85
CA ASP A 106 14.50 14.34 -5.92
C ASP A 106 15.58 15.01 -6.79
N THR A 107 16.27 14.24 -7.64
CA THR A 107 17.28 14.76 -8.56
C THR A 107 16.61 15.47 -9.75
N ASN A 108 16.38 16.77 -9.57
CA ASN A 108 16.22 17.76 -10.63
C ASN A 108 17.37 18.77 -10.60
#